data_AF-A0A1G9WZQ4-F1
#
_entry.id   AF-A0A1G9WZQ4-F1
#
_cell.length_a   1.000
_cell.length_b   1.000
_cell.length_c   1.000
_cell.angle_alpha   90.00
_cell.angle_beta   90.00
_cell.angle_gamma   90.00
#
_symmetry.space_group_name_H-M   'P 1'
#
loop_
_entity.id
_entity.type
_entity.pdbx_description
1 polymer ?
#
loop_
_entity_poly.entity_id
_entity_poly.type
_entity_poly.pdbx_seq_one_letter_code
_entity_poly.pdbx_strand_id
1 'polypeptide(L)'
;MQKHAARRLHYDFRLELGGVLKSWAVTRGPSLVAGDRRLAVEVEDHGLDYADYEGVIASGSYGAGVVLLWDSGTWEPEGDPEAALAAGSLAFALHGEKLTGRWRLTRMKPRPRERHVSWLLIKSHDAAARQPGEPDILEEKPLSVVTGRTVEGIAAAVA
;
A
#
# COMPACT_ATOMS: atom_id res chain seq x y z
N MET A 1 -0.59 -5.00 -2.07
CA MET A 1 0.33 -4.14 -1.30
C MET A 1 1.68 -4.82 -1.16
N GLN A 2 2.76 -4.15 -1.54
CA GLN A 2 4.12 -4.67 -1.44
C GLN A 2 4.86 -4.01 -0.28
N LYS A 3 5.61 -4.77 0.51
CA LYS A 3 6.58 -4.26 1.49
C LYS A 3 7.91 -4.09 0.77
N HIS A 4 8.42 -2.87 0.74
CA HIS A 4 9.58 -2.51 -0.06
C HIS A 4 10.74 -2.06 0.83
N ALA A 5 11.73 -2.93 0.97
CA ALA A 5 12.97 -2.67 1.67
C ALA A 5 13.99 -1.98 0.74
N ALA A 6 13.67 -0.75 0.36
CA ALA A 6 14.58 0.16 -0.35
C ALA A 6 15.49 0.91 0.64
N ARG A 7 16.01 2.08 0.25
CA ARG A 7 16.77 2.98 1.16
C ARG A 7 16.02 3.26 2.47
N ARG A 8 14.69 3.34 2.40
CA ARG A 8 13.81 3.36 3.57
C ARG A 8 12.73 2.32 3.36
N LEU A 9 12.45 1.55 4.41
CA LEU A 9 11.32 0.63 4.41
C LEU A 9 10.03 1.44 4.23
N HIS A 10 9.22 1.04 3.25
CA HIS A 10 7.88 1.57 3.02
C HIS A 10 7.00 0.46 2.46
N TYR A 11 5.72 0.77 2.26
CA TYR A 11 4.76 -0.15 1.66
C TYR A 11 4.13 0.49 0.44
N ASP A 12 4.24 -0.15 -0.71
CA ASP A 12 3.60 0.29 -1.93
C ASP A 12 2.16 -0.24 -1.95
N PHE A 13 1.21 0.67 -1.82
CA PHE A 13 -0.22 0.41 -1.95
C PHE A 13 -0.66 0.66 -3.39
N ARG A 14 -1.42 -0.28 -3.96
CA ARG A 14 -1.80 -0.25 -5.37
C ARG A 14 -3.25 -0.64 -5.53
N LEU A 15 -3.99 0.08 -6.37
CA LEU A 15 -5.34 -0.24 -6.79
C LEU A 15 -5.40 -0.28 -8.32
N GLU A 16 -5.95 -1.35 -8.90
CA GLU A 16 -6.20 -1.42 -10.33
C GLU A 16 -7.35 -0.47 -10.71
N LEU A 17 -7.08 0.50 -11.59
CA LEU A 17 -8.09 1.41 -12.14
C LEU A 17 -7.64 1.94 -13.50
N GLY A 18 -8.51 1.85 -14.51
CA GLY A 18 -8.23 2.36 -15.85
C GLY A 18 -7.10 1.60 -16.57
N GLY A 19 -6.94 0.29 -16.29
CA GLY A 19 -5.94 -0.57 -16.94
C GLY A 19 -4.51 -0.43 -16.39
N VAL A 20 -4.33 0.28 -15.27
CA VAL A 20 -3.04 0.45 -14.59
C VAL A 20 -3.20 0.30 -13.08
N LEU A 21 -2.09 0.12 -12.38
CA LEU A 21 -2.02 0.16 -10.93
C LEU A 21 -1.75 1.59 -10.43
N LYS A 22 -2.80 2.28 -9.98
CA LYS A 22 -2.67 3.54 -9.24
C LYS A 22 -1.93 3.28 -7.95
N SER A 23 -0.83 3.99 -7.72
CA SER A 23 0.19 3.57 -6.75
C SER A 23 0.54 4.67 -5.74
N TRP A 24 0.72 4.27 -4.48
CA TRP A 24 1.16 5.14 -3.39
C TRP A 24 2.19 4.47 -2.49
N ALA A 25 3.29 5.18 -2.21
CA ALA A 25 4.26 4.80 -1.18
C ALA A 25 3.74 5.20 0.22
N VAL A 26 3.32 4.23 1.01
CA VAL A 26 2.86 4.39 2.39
C VAL A 26 4.04 4.27 3.34
N THR A 27 4.56 5.41 3.78
CA THR A 27 5.88 5.53 4.46
C THR A 27 6.03 4.70 5.74
N ARG A 28 4.94 4.46 6.46
CA ARG A 28 4.92 3.64 7.69
C ARG A 28 4.10 2.36 7.55
N GLY A 29 3.60 2.05 6.36
CA GLY A 29 2.59 1.02 6.16
C GLY A 29 1.19 1.39 6.68
N PRO A 30 0.19 0.54 6.41
CA PRO A 30 -1.20 0.73 6.83
C PRO A 30 -1.35 0.66 8.37
N SER A 31 -2.45 1.19 8.90
CA SER A 31 -2.91 0.97 10.27
C SER A 31 -4.32 0.39 10.22
N LEU A 32 -4.63 -0.60 11.04
CA LEU A 32 -6.00 -1.08 11.23
C LEU A 32 -6.76 -0.28 12.29
N VAL A 33 -6.11 0.65 13.00
CA VAL A 33 -6.80 1.53 13.95
C VAL A 33 -7.58 2.58 13.16
N ALA A 34 -8.90 2.62 13.33
CA ALA A 34 -9.74 3.55 12.60
C ALA A 34 -9.38 5.01 12.92
N GLY A 35 -9.29 5.84 11.87
CA GLY A 35 -8.93 7.25 12.00
C GLY A 35 -7.43 7.55 12.02
N ASP A 36 -6.56 6.54 12.18
CA ASP A 36 -5.13 6.71 12.00
C ASP A 36 -4.81 7.19 10.58
N ARG A 37 -3.99 8.23 10.48
CA ARG A 37 -3.62 8.86 9.20
C ARG A 37 -2.24 8.40 8.77
N ARG A 38 -2.17 7.51 7.77
CA ARG A 38 -0.90 7.06 7.17
C ARG A 38 -0.60 7.87 5.91
N LEU A 39 0.53 8.58 5.90
CA LEU A 39 0.99 9.33 4.73
C LEU A 39 1.25 8.35 3.58
N ALA A 40 0.55 8.56 2.47
CA ALA A 40 0.62 7.80 1.23
C ALA A 40 1.02 8.77 0.11
N VAL A 41 2.24 8.66 -0.39
CA VAL A 41 2.76 9.56 -1.44
C VAL A 41 2.44 8.94 -2.80
N GLU A 42 1.72 9.65 -3.66
CA GLU A 42 1.42 9.18 -5.02
C GLU A 42 2.73 9.02 -5.81
N VAL A 43 2.90 7.87 -6.44
CA VAL A 43 4.05 7.51 -7.28
C VAL A 43 3.56 7.12 -8.68
N GLU A 44 4.48 6.83 -9.60
CA GLU A 44 4.15 6.47 -10.97
C GLU A 44 3.16 5.29 -11.04
N ASP A 45 2.28 5.30 -12.05
CA ASP A 45 1.43 4.15 -12.36
C ASP A 45 2.30 2.94 -12.72
N HIS A 46 1.87 1.75 -12.35
CA HIS A 46 2.56 0.51 -12.69
C HIS A 46 1.69 -0.36 -13.63
N GLY A 47 2.36 -1.22 -14.41
CA GLY A 47 1.68 -2.25 -15.20
C GLY A 47 0.97 -3.26 -14.30
N LEU A 48 -0.10 -3.89 -14.80
CA LEU A 48 -0.90 -4.87 -14.03
C LEU A 48 -0.08 -6.11 -13.66
N ASP A 49 0.88 -6.48 -14.50
CA ASP A 49 1.87 -7.54 -14.29
C ASP A 49 2.80 -7.28 -13.10
N TYR A 50 2.78 -6.07 -12.53
CA TYR A 50 3.55 -5.74 -11.33
C TYR A 50 2.80 -6.06 -10.03
N ALA A 51 1.50 -6.40 -10.10
CA ALA A 51 0.66 -6.63 -8.92
C ALA A 51 1.14 -7.81 -8.06
N ASP A 52 1.68 -8.84 -8.70
CA ASP A 52 2.16 -10.09 -8.11
C ASP A 52 3.69 -10.14 -8.00
N TYR A 53 4.40 -9.07 -8.38
CA TYR A 53 5.85 -9.02 -8.31
C TYR A 53 6.37 -9.16 -6.88
N GLU A 54 7.31 -10.08 -6.70
CA GLU A 54 8.12 -10.30 -5.50
C GLU A 54 9.56 -10.62 -5.94
N GLY A 55 10.56 -9.98 -5.34
CA GLY A 55 11.95 -10.18 -5.75
C GLY A 55 12.91 -9.08 -5.31
N VAL A 56 14.03 -8.97 -6.02
CA VAL A 56 15.08 -7.99 -5.75
C VAL A 56 15.24 -7.06 -6.96
N ILE A 57 15.10 -5.76 -6.73
CA ILE A 57 15.40 -4.72 -7.72
C ILE A 57 16.87 -4.34 -7.58
N ALA A 58 17.60 -4.46 -8.68
CA ALA A 58 19.05 -4.25 -8.73
C ALA A 58 19.47 -2.87 -8.21
N SER A 59 20.63 -2.83 -7.56
CA SER A 59 21.23 -1.58 -7.10
C SER A 59 21.49 -0.63 -8.27
N GLY A 60 21.15 0.65 -8.10
CA GLY A 60 21.32 1.68 -9.14
C GLY A 60 20.08 1.88 -10.02
N SER A 61 19.11 0.97 -9.97
CA SER A 61 17.79 1.16 -10.56
C SER A 61 16.88 2.00 -9.65
N TYR A 62 15.87 2.64 -10.24
CA TYR A 62 14.78 3.24 -9.47
C TYR A 62 14.06 2.14 -8.68
N GLY A 63 13.81 2.39 -7.39
CA GLY A 63 13.23 1.39 -6.50
C GLY A 63 14.20 0.27 -6.10
N ALA A 64 15.53 0.46 -6.18
CA ALA A 64 16.48 -0.55 -5.71
C ALA A 64 16.20 -1.02 -4.28
N GLY A 65 16.10 -2.34 -4.08
CA GLY A 65 15.71 -2.94 -2.81
C GLY A 65 14.99 -4.27 -3.00
N VAL A 66 14.61 -4.88 -1.88
CA VAL A 66 13.82 -6.10 -1.87
C VAL A 66 12.34 -5.74 -1.84
N VAL A 67 11.55 -6.36 -2.71
CA VAL A 67 10.10 -6.21 -2.78
C VAL A 67 9.46 -7.52 -2.35
N LEU A 68 8.66 -7.47 -1.29
CA LEU A 68 7.89 -8.58 -0.74
C LEU A 68 6.40 -8.33 -1.02
N LEU A 69 5.67 -9.30 -1.57
CA LEU A 69 4.22 -9.16 -1.76
C LEU A 69 3.53 -9.36 -0.40
N TRP A 70 3.21 -8.26 0.28
CA TRP A 70 2.80 -8.28 1.68
C TRP A 70 1.31 -8.53 1.84
N ASP A 71 0.48 -8.08 0.92
CA ASP A 71 -0.94 -8.39 0.88
C ASP A 71 -1.42 -8.37 -0.57
N SER A 72 -2.43 -9.19 -0.89
CA SER A 72 -3.03 -9.27 -2.21
C SER A 72 -4.51 -9.61 -2.07
N GLY A 73 -5.31 -9.21 -3.06
CA GLY A 73 -6.75 -9.40 -3.07
C GLY A 73 -7.44 -8.44 -4.02
N THR A 74 -8.75 -8.30 -3.86
CA THR A 74 -9.57 -7.38 -4.65
C THR A 74 -9.97 -6.15 -3.84
N TRP A 75 -10.50 -5.15 -4.53
CA TRP A 75 -11.03 -3.95 -3.93
C TRP A 75 -12.35 -3.57 -4.60
N GLU A 76 -13.22 -2.90 -3.84
CA GLU A 76 -14.52 -2.44 -4.33
C GLU A 76 -14.66 -0.93 -4.05
N PRO A 77 -14.81 -0.08 -5.08
CA PRO A 77 -15.00 1.35 -4.87
C PRO A 77 -16.39 1.67 -4.32
N GLU A 78 -16.46 2.67 -3.44
CA GLU A 78 -17.73 3.28 -3.05
C GLU A 78 -18.06 4.41 -4.04
N GLY A 79 -18.89 4.11 -5.05
CA GLY A 79 -19.26 5.04 -6.12
C GLY A 79 -18.36 4.96 -7.35
N ASP A 80 -18.27 6.05 -8.12
CA ASP A 80 -17.40 6.12 -9.30
C ASP A 80 -15.93 6.36 -8.88
N PRO A 81 -15.03 5.37 -9.06
CA PRO A 81 -13.64 5.48 -8.64
C PRO A 81 -12.85 6.53 -9.40
N GLU A 82 -13.13 6.77 -10.69
CA GLU A 82 -12.38 7.74 -11.49
C GLU A 82 -12.71 9.17 -11.04
N ALA A 83 -14.00 9.47 -10.87
CA ALA A 83 -14.45 10.75 -10.32
C ALA A 83 -13.95 10.97 -8.89
N ALA A 84 -14.00 9.94 -8.03
CA ALA A 84 -13.55 10.00 -6.64
C ALA A 84 -12.04 10.22 -6.52
N LEU A 85 -11.23 9.56 -7.35
CA LEU A 85 -9.78 9.77 -7.44
C LEU A 85 -9.47 11.19 -7.92
N ALA A 86 -10.14 11.67 -8.97
CA ALA A 86 -9.98 13.02 -9.49
C ALA A 86 -10.33 14.09 -8.44
N ALA A 87 -11.40 13.87 -7.68
CA ALA A 87 -11.85 14.73 -6.58
C ALA A 87 -10.92 14.68 -5.34
N GLY A 88 -9.98 13.73 -5.28
CA GLY A 88 -9.05 13.59 -4.16
C GLY A 88 -9.67 12.90 -2.92
N SER A 89 -10.74 12.13 -3.09
CA SER A 89 -11.44 11.44 -2.00
C SER A 89 -11.99 10.11 -2.47
N LEU A 90 -11.17 9.06 -2.38
CA LEU A 90 -11.53 7.70 -2.80
C LEU A 90 -11.88 6.85 -1.57
N ALA A 91 -13.13 6.43 -1.46
CA ALA A 91 -13.59 5.48 -0.45
C ALA A 91 -13.78 4.10 -1.10
N PHE A 92 -13.40 3.04 -0.40
CA PHE A 92 -13.39 1.69 -0.95
C PHE A 92 -13.35 0.63 0.14
N ALA A 93 -13.77 -0.60 -0.20
CA ALA A 93 -13.52 -1.79 0.59
C ALA A 93 -12.34 -2.59 0.02
N LEU A 94 -11.56 -3.21 0.91
CA LEU A 94 -10.52 -4.17 0.57
C LEU A 94 -10.99 -5.58 0.94
N HIS A 95 -10.60 -6.54 0.09
CA HIS A 95 -10.80 -7.97 0.26
C HIS A 95 -9.46 -8.68 0.07
N GLY A 96 -8.48 -8.32 0.91
CA GLY A 96 -7.15 -8.94 0.94
C GLY A 96 -7.01 -10.03 2.01
N GLU A 97 -5.87 -10.71 1.99
CA GLU A 97 -5.47 -11.69 3.00
C GLU A 97 -5.20 -11.05 4.38
N LYS A 98 -4.73 -9.80 4.38
CA LYS A 98 -4.39 -9.06 5.61
C LYS A 98 -5.26 -7.83 5.81
N LEU A 99 -5.46 -7.03 4.77
CA LEU A 99 -6.27 -5.82 4.84
C LEU A 99 -7.67 -6.11 4.32
N THR A 100 -8.66 -5.94 5.20
CA THR A 100 -10.07 -6.09 4.86
C THR A 100 -10.89 -4.90 5.35
N GLY A 101 -12.15 -4.83 4.90
CA GLY A 101 -13.10 -3.79 5.31
C GLY A 101 -12.90 -2.48 4.57
N ARG A 102 -13.50 -1.41 5.08
CA ARG A 102 -13.55 -0.09 4.45
C ARG A 102 -12.34 0.77 4.80
N TRP A 103 -11.92 1.55 3.81
CA TRP A 103 -10.78 2.44 3.82
C TRP A 103 -11.10 3.72 3.04
N ARG A 104 -10.22 4.72 3.20
CA ARG A 104 -10.25 5.94 2.40
C ARG A 104 -8.83 6.40 2.06
N LEU A 105 -8.67 6.88 0.83
CA LEU A 105 -7.58 7.74 0.40
C LEU A 105 -8.08 9.19 0.30
N THR A 106 -7.47 10.11 1.03
CA THR A 106 -7.79 11.55 0.99
C THR A 106 -6.57 12.36 0.57
N ARG A 107 -6.68 13.09 -0.55
CA ARG A 107 -5.61 13.93 -1.09
C ARG A 107 -5.43 15.16 -0.20
N MET A 108 -4.19 15.46 0.14
CA MET A 108 -3.83 16.63 0.91
C MET A 108 -3.75 17.87 0.02
N LYS A 109 -3.98 19.04 0.61
CA LYS A 109 -3.70 20.31 -0.08
C LYS A 109 -2.19 20.39 -0.39
N PRO A 110 -1.80 20.71 -1.63
CA PRO A 110 -0.40 20.88 -1.98
C PRO A 110 0.28 21.92 -1.08
N ARG A 111 1.48 21.63 -0.60
CA ARG A 111 2.30 22.59 0.15
C ARG A 111 3.32 23.27 -0.76
N PRO A 112 3.74 24.52 -0.45
CA PRO A 112 4.81 25.16 -1.19
C PRO A 112 6.07 24.29 -1.20
N ARG A 113 6.66 24.07 -2.39
CA ARG A 113 7.84 23.22 -2.65
C ARG A 113 7.61 21.71 -2.52
N GLU A 114 6.37 21.25 -2.41
CA GLU A 114 6.06 19.82 -2.45
C GLU A 114 6.23 19.30 -3.88
N ARG A 115 7.01 18.22 -4.03
CA ARG A 115 7.34 17.62 -5.34
C ARG A 115 6.42 16.47 -5.73
N HIS A 116 5.67 15.93 -4.77
CA HIS A 116 4.82 14.77 -4.93
C HIS A 116 3.42 15.06 -4.42
N VAL A 117 2.42 14.37 -4.94
CA VAL A 117 1.04 14.50 -4.46
C VAL A 117 0.88 13.64 -3.20
N SER A 118 0.64 14.29 -2.06
CA SER A 118 0.44 13.58 -0.80
C SER A 118 -1.02 13.23 -0.56
N TRP A 119 -1.23 12.00 -0.07
CA TRP A 119 -2.51 11.47 0.37
C TRP A 119 -2.42 10.93 1.79
N LEU A 120 -3.58 10.67 2.38
CA LEU A 120 -3.73 9.94 3.62
C LEU A 120 -4.51 8.65 3.35
N LEU A 121 -3.91 7.51 3.66
CA LEU A 121 -4.60 6.22 3.77
C LEU A 121 -5.14 6.08 5.19
N ILE A 122 -6.44 5.87 5.31
CA ILE A 122 -7.17 5.89 6.58
C ILE A 122 -8.10 4.68 6.64
N LYS A 123 -8.02 3.89 7.72
CA LYS A 123 -8.99 2.83 8.01
C LYS A 123 -10.31 3.45 8.47
N SER A 124 -11.42 3.02 7.90
CA SER A 124 -12.76 3.42 8.32
C SER A 124 -13.22 2.63 9.54
N HIS A 125 -14.17 3.19 10.30
CA HIS A 125 -14.84 2.46 11.37
C HIS A 125 -15.74 1.36 10.77
N ASP A 126 -15.41 0.10 11.08
CA ASP A 126 -16.17 -1.10 10.75
C ASP A 126 -15.66 -2.29 11.59
N ALA A 127 -16.17 -3.49 11.31
CA ALA A 127 -15.82 -4.71 12.04
C ALA A 127 -14.37 -5.20 11.84
N ALA A 128 -13.66 -4.74 10.81
CA ALA A 128 -12.26 -5.07 10.56
C ALA A 128 -11.29 -4.05 11.20
N ALA A 129 -11.80 -2.95 11.76
CA ALA A 129 -10.99 -1.99 12.49
C ALA A 129 -10.53 -2.54 13.84
N ARG A 130 -9.30 -2.21 14.21
CA ARG A 130 -8.68 -2.56 15.49
C ARG A 130 -8.84 -1.44 16.51
N GLN A 131 -8.83 -1.83 17.79
CA GLN A 131 -8.78 -0.89 18.88
C GLN A 131 -7.37 -0.29 19.04
N PRO A 132 -7.25 0.98 19.46
CA PRO A 132 -5.95 1.54 19.82
C PRO A 132 -5.24 0.67 20.87
N GLY A 133 -3.98 0.31 20.61
CA GLY A 133 -3.17 -0.52 21.51
C GLY A 133 -3.22 -2.01 21.23
N GLU A 134 -4.09 -2.48 20.32
CA GLU A 134 -3.96 -3.82 19.77
C GLU A 134 -2.65 -3.97 18.97
N PRO A 135 -2.09 -5.19 18.85
CA PRO A 135 -0.84 -5.42 18.13
C PRO A 135 -0.87 -4.84 16.70
N ASP A 136 0.28 -4.37 16.21
CA ASP A 136 0.39 -3.85 14.85
C ASP A 136 0.35 -5.01 13.83
N ILE A 137 -0.51 -4.90 12.82
CA ILE A 137 -0.64 -5.89 11.74
C ILE A 137 0.68 -6.10 10.99
N LEU A 138 1.54 -5.08 10.95
CA LEU A 138 2.84 -5.13 10.28
C LEU A 138 3.85 -5.99 11.04
N GLU A 139 3.66 -6.12 12.36
CA GLU A 139 4.48 -6.96 13.25
C GLU A 139 3.91 -8.38 13.35
N GLU A 140 2.58 -8.53 13.42
CA GLU A 140 1.91 -9.82 13.52
C GLU A 140 1.96 -10.62 12.21
N LYS A 141 1.84 -9.94 11.07
CA LYS A 141 1.80 -10.58 9.74
C LYS A 141 2.90 -10.03 8.83
N PRO A 142 4.20 -10.20 9.15
CA PRO A 142 5.29 -9.54 8.42
C PRO A 142 5.66 -10.22 7.09
N LEU A 143 5.18 -11.44 6.85
CA LEU A 143 5.64 -12.35 5.80
C LEU A 143 4.95 -12.14 4.44
N SER A 144 5.55 -12.63 3.37
CA SER A 144 4.91 -12.69 2.04
C SER A 144 3.61 -13.50 2.09
N VAL A 145 2.57 -13.03 1.39
CA VAL A 145 1.32 -13.81 1.22
C VAL A 145 1.46 -14.94 0.21
N VAL A 146 2.49 -14.91 -0.65
CA VAL A 146 2.71 -15.96 -1.67
C VAL A 146 3.70 -16.99 -1.17
N THR A 147 4.83 -16.55 -0.63
CA THR A 147 5.95 -17.46 -0.29
C THR A 147 6.10 -17.74 1.19
N GLY A 148 5.41 -16.98 2.06
CA GLY A 148 5.62 -17.02 3.51
C GLY A 148 7.00 -16.55 3.95
N ARG A 149 7.81 -15.95 3.06
CA ARG A 149 9.18 -15.51 3.37
C ARG A 149 9.21 -14.14 4.03
N THR A 150 10.31 -13.87 4.73
CA THR A 150 10.69 -12.51 5.15
C THR A 150 11.40 -11.78 4.01
N VAL A 151 11.67 -10.49 4.20
CA VAL A 151 12.51 -9.69 3.29
C VAL A 151 13.89 -10.34 3.10
N GLU A 152 14.52 -10.79 4.19
CA GLU A 152 15.83 -11.44 4.18
C GLU A 152 15.76 -12.78 3.45
N GLY A 153 14.67 -13.53 3.65
CA GLY A 153 14.44 -14.80 2.96
C GLY A 153 14.26 -14.64 1.44
N ILE A 154 13.64 -13.55 0.99
CA ILE A 154 13.54 -13.21 -0.44
C ILE A 154 14.91 -12.81 -0.98
N ALA A 155 15.63 -11.94 -0.28
CA ALA A 155 16.97 -11.51 -0.68
C ALA A 155 17.93 -12.71 -0.86
N ALA A 156 17.89 -13.67 0.06
CA ALA A 156 18.73 -14.87 0.03
C ALA A 156 18.33 -15.87 -1.07
N ALA A 157 17.08 -15.85 -1.55
CA ALA A 157 16.61 -16.77 -2.58
C ALA A 157 16.99 -16.34 -4.02
N VAL A 158 17.42 -15.09 -4.19
CA VAL A 158 17.81 -14.50 -5.48
C VAL A 158 19.34 -14.31 -5.58
N ALA A 159 20.06 -14.51 -4.47
CA ALA A 159 21.52 -14.52 -4.39
C ALA A 159 22.10 -15.89 -4.78
#